data_AF-A0A852DKT0-F1
#
_entry.id   AF-A0A852DKT0-F1
#
_cell.length_a   1.000
_cell.length_b   1.000
_cell.length_c   1.000
_cell.angle_alpha   90.00
_cell.angle_beta   90.00
_cell.angle_gamma   90.00
#
_symmetry.space_group_name_H-M   'P 1'
#
loop_
_entity.id
_entity.type
_entity.pdbx_description
1 polymer ?
#
loop_
_entity_poly.entity_id
_entity_poly.type
_entity_poly.pdbx_seq_one_letter_code
_entity_poly.pdbx_strand_id
1 'polypeptide(L)'
;SQLHDFWRLDYWEDDLRRRRRFVRNAFGSTHADALLKAAVEYGTEEDVVKSKKTFRSQAVVNQNAETELMLEGDDDAVSLLQEKEIDNLAGPVVLSTPAQLIAPVVVAKGTLSITTTEIYFEVDEDDSAFKKIDPKVLAYTEGLHGKWMFSEIRAVFSRRYLLQNTALEVFMANRTSVMFNFPDQATVKKVVYSLPRVGVGTSYGLPQAR
;
A
#
# COMPACT_ATOMS: atom_id res chain seq x y z
N SER A 1 3.86 12.77 -35.68
CA SER A 1 3.31 11.93 -34.59
C SER A 1 3.82 10.52 -34.78
N GLN A 2 4.85 10.10 -34.04
CA GLN A 2 5.26 8.70 -34.03
C GLN A 2 4.13 7.90 -33.37
N LEU A 3 3.41 7.09 -34.16
CA LEU A 3 2.48 6.11 -33.64
C LEU A 3 3.31 5.06 -32.91
N HIS A 4 3.37 5.14 -31.58
CA HIS A 4 3.95 4.07 -30.80
C HIS A 4 3.06 2.84 -30.95
N ASP A 5 3.57 1.80 -31.61
CA ASP A 5 2.92 0.49 -31.69
C ASP A 5 3.05 -0.19 -30.32
N PHE A 6 1.97 -0.15 -29.53
CA PHE A 6 1.91 -0.88 -28.27
C PHE A 6 1.49 -2.33 -28.50
N TRP A 7 2.08 -3.23 -27.71
CA TRP A 7 1.78 -4.65 -27.74
C TRP A 7 1.40 -5.11 -26.33
N ARG A 8 0.42 -6.01 -26.23
CA ARG A 8 0.03 -6.66 -24.97
C ARG A 8 0.15 -8.16 -25.12
N LEU A 9 0.28 -8.85 -23.99
CA LEU A 9 0.20 -10.30 -23.95
C LEU A 9 -1.18 -10.76 -24.43
N ASP A 10 -1.23 -11.78 -25.26
CA ASP A 10 -2.50 -12.36 -25.70
C ASP A 10 -3.19 -13.05 -24.51
N TYR A 11 -4.51 -12.83 -24.33
CA TYR A 11 -5.27 -13.47 -23.26
C TYR A 11 -5.36 -15.00 -23.39
N TRP A 12 -5.07 -15.52 -24.59
CA TRP A 12 -4.98 -16.95 -24.87
C TRP A 12 -3.57 -17.52 -24.67
N GLU A 13 -2.65 -16.75 -24.08
CA GLU A 13 -1.34 -17.25 -23.67
C GLU A 13 -1.48 -18.25 -22.50
N ASP A 14 -0.71 -19.32 -22.57
CA ASP A 14 -0.55 -20.32 -21.52
C ASP A 14 0.95 -20.61 -21.29
N ASP A 15 1.30 -21.17 -20.14
CA ASP A 15 2.69 -21.50 -19.78
C ASP A 15 3.26 -22.69 -20.58
N LEU A 16 2.46 -23.33 -21.43
CA LEU A 16 2.86 -24.49 -22.24
C LEU A 16 3.61 -24.08 -23.51
N ARG A 17 3.51 -22.81 -23.92
CA ARG A 17 4.21 -22.31 -25.11
C ARG A 17 5.64 -21.91 -24.80
N ARG A 18 6.56 -22.33 -25.68
CA ARG A 18 7.98 -21.93 -25.64
C ARG A 18 8.22 -20.46 -25.99
N ARG A 19 7.23 -19.76 -26.54
CA ARG A 19 7.34 -18.37 -26.98
C ARG A 19 6.08 -17.59 -26.61
N ARG A 20 6.27 -16.42 -26.00
CA ARG A 20 5.18 -15.52 -25.62
C ARG A 20 4.53 -14.93 -26.85
N ARG A 21 3.18 -14.93 -26.88
CA ARG A 21 2.40 -14.34 -27.97
C ARG A 21 1.95 -12.94 -27.57
N PHE A 22 2.31 -11.96 -28.38
CA PHE A 22 1.87 -10.58 -28.22
C PHE A 22 0.89 -10.20 -29.32
N VAL A 23 -0.11 -9.39 -28.98
CA VAL A 23 -1.08 -8.80 -29.90
C VAL A 23 -1.02 -7.27 -29.80
N ARG A 24 -1.30 -6.58 -30.92
CA ARG A 24 -1.34 -5.11 -30.93
C ARG A 24 -2.35 -4.61 -29.90
N ASN A 25 -1.96 -3.59 -29.14
CA ASN A 25 -2.80 -2.92 -28.16
C ASN A 25 -3.15 -1.52 -28.66
N ALA A 26 -4.33 -1.36 -29.24
CA ALA A 26 -4.81 -0.07 -29.74
C ALA A 26 -4.97 1.00 -28.63
N PHE A 27 -5.15 0.55 -27.39
CA PHE A 27 -5.29 1.40 -26.20
C PHE A 27 -4.04 1.37 -25.32
N GLY A 28 -2.91 0.94 -25.87
CA GLY A 28 -1.68 0.87 -25.12
C GLY A 28 -1.12 2.24 -24.79
N SER A 29 -0.38 2.29 -23.68
CA SER A 29 0.32 3.49 -23.23
C SER A 29 1.65 3.09 -22.61
N THR A 30 2.60 4.03 -22.58
CA THR A 30 3.82 3.90 -21.79
C THR A 30 3.48 4.08 -20.32
N HIS A 31 3.39 2.99 -19.55
CA HIS A 31 3.17 3.02 -18.10
C HIS A 31 4.47 3.40 -17.36
N ALA A 32 4.97 4.62 -17.60
CA ALA A 32 6.24 5.11 -17.03
C ALA A 32 6.23 5.10 -15.49
N ASP A 33 5.05 5.25 -14.87
CA ASP A 33 4.88 5.23 -13.43
C ASP A 33 4.84 3.81 -12.83
N ALA A 34 4.65 2.78 -13.67
CA ALA A 34 4.62 1.37 -13.27
C ALA A 34 6.00 0.72 -13.36
N LEU A 35 7.00 1.34 -12.74
CA LEU A 35 8.33 0.77 -12.61
C LEU A 35 8.38 -0.07 -11.33
N LEU A 36 8.99 -1.25 -11.35
CA LEU A 36 9.37 -1.93 -10.12
C LEU A 36 10.68 -1.29 -9.64
N LYS A 37 10.65 -0.46 -8.60
CA LYS A 37 11.89 0.01 -7.97
C LYS A 37 12.64 -1.20 -7.45
N ALA A 38 13.90 -1.35 -7.83
CA ALA A 38 14.71 -2.50 -7.44
C ALA A 38 14.76 -2.58 -5.91
N ALA A 39 14.72 -3.79 -5.34
CA ALA A 39 14.79 -4.03 -3.89
C ALA A 39 15.99 -3.35 -3.20
N VAL A 40 16.99 -2.92 -3.97
CA VAL A 40 18.16 -2.16 -3.52
C VAL A 40 17.80 -0.76 -2.99
N GLU A 41 16.74 -0.12 -3.47
CA GLU A 41 16.29 1.19 -2.93
C GLU A 41 15.50 1.08 -1.62
N TYR A 42 15.11 -0.13 -1.22
CA TYR A 42 14.32 -0.39 0.00
C TYR A 42 15.14 -0.99 1.14
N GLY A 43 16.42 -1.28 0.92
CA GLY A 43 17.33 -1.81 1.95
C GLY A 43 18.17 -0.70 2.57
N THR A 44 17.97 -0.43 3.85
CA THR A 44 19.07 0.05 4.70
C THR A 44 20.24 -0.91 4.56
N GLU A 45 21.46 -0.37 4.47
CA GLU A 45 22.66 -0.94 3.84
C GLU A 45 23.22 -2.25 4.45
N GLU A 46 22.55 -2.92 5.37
CA GLU A 46 23.10 -4.06 6.13
C GLU A 46 22.72 -5.45 5.58
N ASP A 47 21.64 -5.60 4.80
CA ASP A 47 21.17 -6.92 4.34
C ASP A 47 21.63 -7.33 2.93
N VAL A 48 22.27 -6.43 2.18
CA VAL A 48 22.61 -6.65 0.76
C VAL A 48 23.74 -7.67 0.55
N VAL A 49 24.53 -7.98 1.59
CA VAL A 49 25.73 -8.83 1.45
C VAL A 49 25.41 -10.33 1.47
N LYS A 50 24.30 -10.78 2.07
CA LYS A 50 24.02 -12.22 2.19
C LYS A 50 23.26 -12.83 1.00
N SER A 51 22.48 -12.05 0.26
CA SER A 51 21.58 -12.63 -0.76
C SER A 51 22.20 -12.82 -2.16
N LYS A 52 23.48 -12.44 -2.37
CA LYS A 52 24.10 -12.45 -3.71
C LYS A 52 24.93 -13.68 -4.07
N LYS A 53 25.00 -14.68 -3.20
CA LYS A 53 25.55 -15.99 -3.55
C LYS A 53 24.64 -17.07 -2.98
N THR A 54 23.90 -17.75 -3.85
CA THR A 54 23.80 -19.22 -3.95
C THR A 54 22.51 -19.58 -4.70
N PHE A 55 22.55 -19.50 -6.03
CA PHE A 55 21.65 -20.29 -6.86
C PHE A 55 22.50 -21.35 -7.54
N ARG A 56 22.74 -22.45 -6.84
CA ARG A 56 23.17 -23.74 -7.41
C ARG A 56 22.78 -24.85 -6.44
N SER A 57 21.94 -25.73 -6.97
CA SER A 57 21.37 -26.94 -6.40
C SER A 57 22.41 -27.97 -5.94
N GLN A 58 22.24 -28.52 -4.73
CA GLN A 58 22.35 -29.96 -4.48
C GLN A 58 21.80 -30.33 -3.10
N ALA A 59 21.21 -31.53 -3.04
CA ALA A 59 20.60 -32.16 -1.88
C ALA A 59 21.64 -32.67 -0.86
N VAL A 60 21.11 -33.05 0.31
CA VAL A 60 21.65 -33.94 1.37
C VAL A 60 21.95 -33.24 2.72
N VAL A 61 21.05 -33.55 3.67
CA VAL A 61 21.22 -33.88 5.11
C VAL A 61 22.49 -33.39 5.83
N ASN A 62 22.37 -32.55 6.88
CA ASN A 62 22.72 -32.94 8.26
C ASN A 62 22.33 -31.92 9.37
N GLN A 63 21.89 -32.52 10.48
CA GLN A 63 21.81 -32.20 11.92
C GLN A 63 22.12 -30.81 12.53
N ASN A 64 21.21 -30.41 13.43
CA ASN A 64 21.29 -29.68 14.71
C ASN A 64 22.54 -28.87 15.09
N ALA A 65 22.32 -27.64 15.54
CA ALA A 65 22.90 -27.11 16.78
C ALA A 65 22.03 -25.95 17.31
N GLU A 66 21.60 -26.07 18.56
CA GLU A 66 21.00 -25.02 19.38
C GLU A 66 22.03 -23.91 19.63
N THR A 67 21.60 -22.65 19.67
CA THR A 67 22.35 -21.60 20.35
C THR A 67 21.36 -20.53 20.83
N GLU A 68 21.16 -20.50 22.15
CA GLU A 68 20.59 -19.36 22.85
C GLU A 68 21.43 -18.11 22.58
N LEU A 69 20.77 -16.98 22.34
CA LEU A 69 21.30 -15.67 22.69
C LEU A 69 20.13 -14.81 23.21
N MET A 70 20.05 -14.73 24.54
CA MET A 70 19.37 -13.64 25.25
C MET A 70 20.17 -12.36 25.07
N LEU A 71 19.50 -11.24 24.82
CA LEU A 71 19.92 -9.93 25.35
C LEU A 71 18.66 -9.10 25.68
N GLU A 72 18.61 -8.68 26.94
CA GLU A 72 17.64 -7.81 27.60
C GLU A 72 17.82 -6.32 27.23
N GLY A 73 16.82 -5.50 27.56
CA GLY A 73 17.07 -4.19 28.17
C GLY A 73 16.77 -2.94 27.33
N ASP A 74 15.51 -2.52 27.37
CA ASP A 74 15.00 -1.16 27.70
C ASP A 74 15.77 0.10 27.25
N ASP A 75 15.11 0.98 26.48
CA ASP A 75 15.27 2.44 26.60
C ASP A 75 14.02 3.18 26.06
N ASP A 76 13.16 3.56 27.00
CA ASP A 76 12.02 4.47 26.85
C ASP A 76 12.47 5.91 27.20
N ALA A 77 12.58 6.83 26.24
CA ALA A 77 12.53 8.27 26.54
C ALA A 77 12.38 9.20 25.32
N VAL A 78 11.19 9.81 25.23
CA VAL A 78 10.96 11.24 24.91
C VAL A 78 11.16 11.74 23.47
N SER A 79 10.04 12.04 22.80
CA SER A 79 9.82 13.42 22.33
C SER A 79 8.33 13.73 22.22
N LEU A 80 7.82 14.36 23.27
CA LEU A 80 6.57 15.11 23.33
C LEU A 80 6.80 16.48 22.68
N LEU A 81 5.71 17.06 22.17
CA LEU A 81 5.51 18.48 21.80
C LEU A 81 5.82 18.86 20.36
N GLN A 82 4.79 18.82 19.52
CA GLN A 82 4.41 20.02 18.77
C GLN A 82 2.92 19.98 18.42
N GLU A 83 2.10 20.40 19.39
CA GLU A 83 0.74 20.85 19.14
C GLU A 83 0.82 22.21 18.44
N LYS A 84 0.22 22.30 17.24
CA LYS A 84 -0.20 23.58 16.69
C LYS A 84 -1.63 23.41 16.21
N GLU A 85 -2.53 24.00 16.99
CA GLU A 85 -3.96 24.08 16.80
C GLU A 85 -4.32 24.50 15.36
N ILE A 86 -5.17 23.70 14.72
CA ILE A 86 -6.17 24.22 13.80
C ILE A 86 -7.46 23.49 14.13
N ASP A 87 -8.45 24.29 14.49
CA ASP A 87 -9.85 23.93 14.76
C ASP A 87 -10.35 22.87 13.77
N ASN A 88 -10.68 21.68 14.27
CA ASN A 88 -11.49 20.71 13.53
C ASN A 88 -12.25 19.86 14.55
N LEU A 89 -13.55 19.75 14.32
CA LEU A 89 -14.58 19.17 15.19
C LEU A 89 -14.46 17.63 15.39
N ALA A 90 -13.31 17.06 15.05
CA ALA A 90 -12.92 15.67 15.28
C ALA A 90 -11.72 15.69 16.24
N GLY A 91 -11.64 14.77 17.20
CA GLY A 91 -10.57 14.75 18.21
C GLY A 91 -9.15 14.83 17.63
N PRO A 92 -8.12 15.05 18.48
CA PRO A 92 -6.75 15.34 18.02
C PRO A 92 -6.29 14.37 16.94
N VAL A 93 -6.00 14.92 15.75
CA VAL A 93 -5.52 14.14 14.60
C VAL A 93 -4.13 13.62 14.95
N VAL A 94 -4.00 12.29 15.01
CA VAL A 94 -2.78 11.57 15.38
C VAL A 94 -1.81 11.53 14.21
N LEU A 95 -2.32 11.42 12.98
CA LEU A 95 -1.52 11.41 11.76
C LEU A 95 -2.31 12.06 10.62
N SER A 96 -1.67 12.93 9.85
CA SER A 96 -2.21 13.43 8.58
C SER A 96 -1.15 13.23 7.49
N THR A 97 -1.56 12.66 6.37
CA THR A 97 -0.64 12.35 5.27
C THR A 97 -1.33 12.46 3.91
N PRO A 98 -0.64 12.97 2.88
CA PRO A 98 -1.16 12.94 1.52
C PRO A 98 -1.32 11.50 1.05
N ALA A 99 -2.47 11.19 0.46
CA ALA A 99 -2.81 9.86 -0.05
C ALA A 99 -3.61 9.96 -1.34
N GLN A 100 -3.70 8.84 -2.06
CA GLN A 100 -4.57 8.70 -3.21
C GLN A 100 -5.60 7.61 -2.92
N LEU A 101 -6.88 7.96 -2.97
CA LEU A 101 -7.95 6.98 -2.93
C LEU A 101 -7.99 6.25 -4.27
N ILE A 102 -7.83 4.93 -4.22
CA ILE A 102 -7.91 4.04 -5.36
C ILE A 102 -9.32 3.45 -5.38
N ALA A 103 -10.17 3.99 -6.23
CA ALA A 103 -11.52 3.50 -6.47
C ALA A 103 -11.61 2.83 -7.85
N PRO A 104 -12.65 2.03 -8.12
CA PRO A 104 -12.93 1.60 -9.48
C PRO A 104 -13.01 2.82 -10.41
N VAL A 105 -12.28 2.78 -11.53
CA VAL A 105 -12.26 3.81 -12.59
C VAL A 105 -11.55 5.13 -12.21
N VAL A 106 -11.42 5.46 -10.93
CA VAL A 106 -10.90 6.76 -10.47
C VAL A 106 -9.77 6.62 -9.46
N VAL A 107 -8.75 7.45 -9.64
CA VAL A 107 -7.70 7.67 -8.64
C VAL A 107 -7.76 9.13 -8.22
N ALA A 108 -8.20 9.38 -6.98
CA ALA A 108 -8.42 10.72 -6.45
C ALA A 108 -7.32 11.05 -5.44
N LYS A 109 -6.63 12.18 -5.60
CA LYS A 109 -5.64 12.65 -4.63
C LYS A 109 -6.34 13.37 -3.49
N GLY A 110 -5.79 13.29 -2.29
CA GLY A 110 -6.35 13.94 -1.13
C GLY A 110 -5.48 13.74 0.10
N THR A 111 -6.08 13.95 1.27
CA THR A 111 -5.42 13.82 2.56
C THR A 111 -6.11 12.73 3.36
N LEU A 112 -5.34 11.75 3.84
CA LEU A 112 -5.80 10.78 4.83
C LEU A 112 -5.43 11.28 6.23
N SER A 113 -6.43 11.37 7.08
CA SER A 113 -6.29 11.79 8.47
C SER A 113 -6.74 10.67 9.40
N ILE A 114 -5.95 10.42 10.43
CA ILE A 114 -6.16 9.37 11.43
C ILE A 114 -6.26 10.04 12.78
N THR A 115 -7.33 9.76 13.50
CA THR A 115 -7.58 10.22 14.87
C THR A 115 -7.38 9.06 15.84
N THR A 116 -7.79 9.22 17.09
CA THR A 116 -7.76 8.16 18.09
C THR A 116 -8.83 7.09 17.89
N THR A 117 -9.92 7.38 17.16
CA THR A 117 -11.07 6.48 17.03
C THR A 117 -11.46 6.13 15.60
N GLU A 118 -10.95 6.86 14.61
CA GLU A 118 -11.42 6.78 13.23
C GLU A 118 -10.38 7.28 12.23
N ILE A 119 -10.49 6.80 11.00
CA ILE A 119 -9.81 7.36 9.83
C ILE A 119 -10.82 8.10 8.95
N TYR A 120 -10.40 9.19 8.33
CA TYR A 120 -11.18 9.86 7.30
C TYR A 120 -10.27 10.33 6.17
N PHE A 121 -10.83 10.41 4.97
CA PHE A 121 -10.14 10.86 3.77
C PHE A 121 -10.92 12.01 3.16
N GLU A 122 -10.20 13.05 2.76
CA GLU A 122 -10.76 14.19 2.05
C GLU A 122 -10.05 14.34 0.71
N VAL A 123 -10.82 14.27 -0.37
CA VAL A 123 -10.31 14.54 -1.72
C VAL A 123 -9.89 15.99 -1.87
N ASP A 124 -8.78 16.21 -2.57
CA ASP A 124 -8.35 17.53 -3.00
C ASP A 124 -9.18 17.94 -4.24
N GLU A 125 -10.23 18.71 -4.01
CA GLU A 125 -11.11 19.20 -5.08
C GLU A 125 -10.38 20.17 -6.03
N ASP A 126 -9.27 20.75 -5.61
CA ASP A 126 -8.51 21.70 -6.42
C ASP A 126 -7.57 21.06 -7.43
N ASP A 127 -7.29 19.76 -7.28
CA ASP A 127 -6.42 19.02 -8.20
C ASP A 127 -7.00 18.97 -9.62
N SER A 128 -6.13 19.30 -10.59
CA SER A 128 -6.51 19.37 -12.00
C SER A 128 -6.95 18.02 -12.60
N ALA A 129 -6.51 16.89 -12.03
CA ALA A 129 -6.96 15.58 -12.47
C ALA A 129 -8.36 15.28 -11.95
N PHE A 130 -8.69 15.69 -10.71
CA PHE A 130 -10.04 15.54 -10.15
C PHE A 130 -11.08 16.35 -10.95
N LYS A 131 -10.78 17.62 -11.27
CA LYS A 131 -11.65 18.50 -12.07
C LYS A 131 -11.91 17.99 -13.50
N LYS A 132 -11.09 17.07 -14.02
CA LYS A 132 -11.26 16.48 -15.37
C LYS A 132 -12.15 15.25 -15.39
N ILE A 133 -12.48 14.68 -14.22
CA ILE A 133 -13.30 13.47 -14.14
C ILE A 133 -14.76 13.85 -14.42
N ASP A 134 -15.46 13.02 -15.20
CA ASP A 134 -16.89 13.19 -15.45
C ASP A 134 -17.67 13.08 -14.11
N PRO A 135 -18.50 14.08 -13.74
CA PRO A 135 -19.34 14.03 -12.54
C PRO A 135 -20.19 12.76 -12.42
N LYS A 136 -20.60 12.16 -13.55
CA LYS A 136 -21.34 10.89 -13.54
C LYS A 136 -20.52 9.73 -12.99
N VAL A 137 -19.21 9.73 -13.19
CA VAL A 137 -18.30 8.72 -12.63
C VAL A 137 -18.09 8.97 -11.13
N LEU A 138 -17.97 10.23 -10.73
CA LEU A 138 -17.85 10.62 -9.32
C LEU A 138 -19.06 10.17 -8.48
N ALA A 139 -20.27 10.18 -9.07
CA ALA A 139 -21.48 9.70 -8.40
C ALA A 139 -21.44 8.21 -8.00
N TYR A 140 -20.60 7.40 -8.66
CA TYR A 140 -20.38 5.99 -8.32
C TYR A 140 -19.11 5.75 -7.50
N THR A 141 -18.35 6.82 -7.21
CA THR A 141 -17.09 6.73 -6.48
C THR A 141 -17.36 6.90 -4.98
N GLU A 142 -17.25 5.80 -4.23
CA GLU A 142 -17.39 5.83 -2.77
C GLU A 142 -16.08 6.27 -2.10
N GLY A 143 -16.18 7.00 -0.99
CA GLY A 143 -15.03 7.33 -0.13
C GLY A 143 -14.30 8.64 -0.41
N LEU A 144 -14.76 9.47 -1.35
CA LEU A 144 -14.16 10.79 -1.63
C LEU A 144 -14.08 11.71 -0.39
N HIS A 145 -15.10 11.64 0.46
CA HIS A 145 -15.12 12.23 1.82
C HIS A 145 -15.47 11.14 2.84
N GLY A 146 -14.79 10.01 2.74
CA GLY A 146 -15.10 8.82 3.53
C GLY A 146 -14.62 8.94 4.98
N LYS A 147 -15.40 8.37 5.89
CA LYS A 147 -15.13 8.32 7.32
C LYS A 147 -15.40 6.91 7.83
N TRP A 148 -14.42 6.31 8.49
CA TRP A 148 -14.46 4.92 8.92
C TRP A 148 -13.97 4.78 10.36
N MET A 149 -14.80 4.18 11.21
CA MET A 149 -14.46 3.99 12.62
C MET A 149 -13.52 2.80 12.79
N PHE A 150 -12.61 2.88 13.77
CA PHE A 150 -11.70 1.79 14.12
C PHE A 150 -12.42 0.50 14.51
N SER A 151 -13.59 0.62 15.16
CA SER A 151 -14.45 -0.51 15.54
C SER A 151 -14.97 -1.31 14.33
N GLU A 152 -15.00 -0.68 13.16
CA GLU A 152 -15.47 -1.29 11.91
C GLU A 152 -14.34 -1.98 11.15
N ILE A 153 -13.07 -1.65 11.42
CA ILE A 153 -11.93 -2.23 10.71
C ILE A 153 -11.74 -3.70 11.15
N ARG A 154 -11.61 -4.61 10.18
CA ARG A 154 -11.44 -6.05 10.43
C ARG A 154 -10.13 -6.62 9.94
N ALA A 155 -9.56 -6.02 8.90
CA ALA A 155 -8.26 -6.40 8.39
C ALA A 155 -7.63 -5.23 7.64
N VAL A 156 -6.30 -5.19 7.66
CA VAL A 156 -5.49 -4.21 6.96
C VAL A 156 -4.43 -4.99 6.18
N PHE A 157 -4.37 -4.76 4.87
CA PHE A 157 -3.42 -5.42 3.98
C PHE A 157 -2.51 -4.41 3.32
N SER A 158 -1.20 -4.69 3.36
CA SER A 158 -0.26 -4.02 2.45
C SER A 158 -0.53 -4.47 1.02
N ARG A 159 -0.59 -3.50 0.11
CA ARG A 159 -0.85 -3.70 -1.32
C ARG A 159 0.23 -3.03 -2.15
N ARG A 160 0.28 -3.40 -3.43
CA ARG A 160 1.09 -2.71 -4.43
C ARG A 160 0.21 -1.84 -5.33
N TYR A 161 0.66 -0.63 -5.61
CA TYR A 161 0.06 0.24 -6.62
C TYR A 161 1.14 0.59 -7.64
N LEU A 162 0.86 0.40 -8.93
CA LEU A 162 1.84 0.55 -10.01
C LEU A 162 3.16 -0.19 -9.73
N LEU A 163 3.05 -1.41 -9.20
CA LEU A 163 4.16 -2.28 -8.77
C LEU A 163 4.99 -1.78 -7.57
N GLN A 164 4.65 -0.64 -6.99
CA GLN A 164 5.29 -0.07 -5.80
C GLN A 164 4.61 -0.57 -4.52
N ASN A 165 5.39 -0.88 -3.48
CA ASN A 165 4.86 -1.31 -2.19
C ASN A 165 4.42 -0.13 -1.30
N THR A 166 3.59 0.75 -1.87
CA THR A 166 3.17 2.02 -1.29
C THR A 166 1.66 2.08 -1.06
N ALA A 167 0.94 0.97 -1.23
CA ALA A 167 -0.51 0.94 -1.06
C ALA A 167 -0.95 0.14 0.17
N LEU A 168 -2.15 0.45 0.64
CA LEU A 168 -2.81 -0.16 1.78
C LEU A 168 -4.28 -0.37 1.45
N GLU A 169 -4.83 -1.53 1.81
CA GLU A 169 -6.26 -1.80 1.68
C GLU A 169 -6.85 -2.17 3.05
N VAL A 170 -7.90 -1.46 3.44
CA VAL A 170 -8.58 -1.62 4.73
C VAL A 170 -9.93 -2.28 4.48
N PHE A 171 -10.19 -3.38 5.17
CA PHE A 171 -11.44 -4.13 5.08
C PHE A 171 -12.31 -3.87 6.29
N MET A 172 -13.56 -3.53 6.02
CA MET A 172 -14.54 -3.11 7.01
C MET A 172 -15.50 -4.26 7.38
N ALA A 173 -16.21 -4.07 8.49
CA ALA A 173 -17.18 -5.01 9.07
C ALA A 173 -18.32 -5.38 8.12
N ASN A 174 -18.78 -4.39 7.36
CA ASN A 174 -19.83 -4.48 6.35
C ASN A 174 -19.35 -5.15 5.05
N ARG A 175 -18.11 -5.69 5.01
CA ARG A 175 -17.46 -6.30 3.85
C ARG A 175 -17.11 -5.33 2.71
N THR A 176 -17.17 -4.03 2.95
CA THR A 176 -16.57 -3.05 2.01
C THR A 176 -15.07 -2.96 2.24
N SER A 177 -14.34 -2.53 1.21
CA SER A 177 -12.91 -2.21 1.33
C SER A 177 -12.60 -0.85 0.74
N VAL A 178 -11.58 -0.21 1.28
CA VAL A 178 -11.05 1.06 0.78
C VAL A 178 -9.55 0.92 0.59
N MET A 179 -9.08 1.35 -0.56
CA MET A 179 -7.68 1.22 -0.94
C MET A 179 -7.05 2.60 -1.08
N PHE A 180 -5.91 2.80 -0.43
CA PHE A 180 -5.13 4.02 -0.49
C PHE A 180 -3.74 3.73 -1.05
N ASN A 181 -3.21 4.67 -1.83
CA ASN A 181 -1.80 4.73 -2.20
C ASN A 181 -1.15 5.92 -1.48
N PHE A 182 0.08 5.73 -1.03
CA PHE A 182 0.89 6.72 -0.33
C PHE A 182 2.13 7.08 -1.16
N PRO A 183 2.83 8.19 -0.84
CA PRO A 183 4.02 8.60 -1.58
C PRO A 183 5.18 7.60 -1.46
N ASP A 184 5.31 6.93 -0.31
CA ASP A 184 6.45 6.10 0.04
C ASP A 184 6.10 5.00 1.06
N GLN A 185 6.96 3.98 1.16
CA GLN A 185 6.73 2.84 2.05
C GLN A 185 6.89 3.20 3.54
N ALA A 186 7.69 4.21 3.88
CA ALA A 186 7.83 4.62 5.28
C ALA A 186 6.52 5.26 5.78
N THR A 187 5.83 6.02 4.93
CA THR A 187 4.48 6.51 5.20
C THR A 187 3.49 5.37 5.39
N VAL A 188 3.51 4.32 4.55
CA VAL A 188 2.67 3.12 4.77
C VAL A 188 2.89 2.54 6.16
N LYS A 189 4.15 2.37 6.57
CA LYS A 189 4.48 1.87 7.92
C LYS A 189 3.89 2.77 9.01
N LYS A 190 4.08 4.10 8.93
CA LYS A 190 3.52 5.06 9.89
C LYS A 190 2.00 4.94 9.98
N VAL A 191 1.31 4.85 8.85
CA VAL A 191 -0.14 4.68 8.78
C VAL A 191 -0.57 3.38 9.45
N VAL A 192 0.08 2.25 9.16
CA VAL A 192 -0.21 0.97 9.81
C VAL A 192 0.00 1.03 11.33
N TYR A 193 1.04 1.73 11.80
CA TYR A 193 1.28 1.93 13.23
C TYR A 193 0.20 2.77 13.92
N SER A 194 -0.43 3.71 13.21
CA SER A 194 -1.53 4.52 13.72
C SER A 194 -2.89 3.81 13.67
N LEU A 195 -3.01 2.71 12.92
CA LEU A 195 -4.24 1.92 12.80
C LEU A 195 -4.42 0.90 13.96
N PRO A 196 -5.66 0.42 14.17
CA PRO A 196 -5.95 -0.67 15.10
C PRO A 196 -5.15 -1.95 14.80
N ARG A 197 -4.81 -2.69 15.86
CA ARG A 197 -4.06 -3.96 15.77
C ARG A 197 -4.94 -5.12 15.32
N VAL A 198 -5.49 -5.02 14.12
CA VAL A 198 -6.34 -6.06 13.50
C VAL A 198 -5.55 -7.03 12.61
N GLY A 199 -4.31 -6.66 12.24
CA GLY A 199 -3.49 -7.42 11.30
C GLY A 199 -4.23 -7.73 10.00
N VAL A 200 -4.07 -8.96 9.51
CA VAL A 200 -4.75 -9.46 8.30
C VAL A 200 -6.13 -10.09 8.59
N GLY A 201 -6.69 -9.83 9.77
CA GLY A 201 -7.97 -10.40 10.21
C GLY A 201 -7.88 -11.83 10.73
N THR A 202 -8.97 -12.34 11.31
CA THR A 202 -9.03 -13.67 11.96
C THR A 202 -9.09 -14.84 10.98
N SER A 203 -9.50 -14.60 9.74
CA SER A 203 -9.80 -15.66 8.77
C SER A 203 -8.56 -16.41 8.26
N TYR A 204 -7.36 -15.84 8.43
CA TYR A 204 -6.11 -16.40 7.91
C TYR A 204 -5.28 -17.16 8.95
N GLY A 205 -5.75 -17.26 10.21
CA GLY A 205 -5.05 -17.98 11.29
C GLY A 205 -3.69 -17.37 11.65
N LEU A 206 -3.41 -16.15 11.20
CA LEU A 206 -2.18 -15.42 11.52
C LEU A 206 -2.40 -14.56 12.79
N PRO A 207 -1.33 -14.32 13.57
CA PRO A 207 -1.39 -13.40 14.69
C PRO A 207 -1.89 -12.03 14.24
N GLN A 208 -2.76 -11.41 15.03
CA GLN A 208 -3.18 -10.02 14.84
C GLN A 208 -2.06 -9.08 15.31
N ALA A 209 -0.97 -9.07 14.55
CA ALA A 209 0.16 -8.17 14.74
C ALA A 209 0.04 -6.97 13.77
N ARG A 210 0.81 -5.91 14.07
CA ARG A 210 0.94 -4.74 13.19
C ARG A 210 1.86 -5.04 12.01
#